data_AF-A0A958BJ84-F1
#
_entry.id   AF-A0A958BJ84-F1
#
_cell.length_a   1.000
_cell.length_b   1.000
_cell.length_c   1.000
_cell.angle_alpha   90.00
_cell.angle_beta   90.00
_cell.angle_gamma   90.00
#
_symmetry.space_group_name_H-M   'P 1'
#
loop_
_entity.id
_entity.type
_entity.pdbx_description
1 polymer ?
#
loop_
_entity_poly.entity_id
_entity_poly.type
_entity_poly.pdbx_seq_one_letter_code
_entity_poly.pdbx_strand_id
1 'polypeptide(L)'
;MSLRTVRLCLTAFLLVGAARCTPKEVPFESPDPVPIRVLRVTNAYLPEFTDRELEIFLAEAQRFAFDQLHVRIRWIDLGEMSTDQFFREYFPVVFPEYRTEDPFVLNIVEPNPAHARKLALALAEGHQRDSLAELMAFASEILPPEQLEVVDSKGRLFDLVAKHHLEQLAVLAALQAPQAKGVPLLDNALPYHQYVYWDAAVREVRRYDLIITNQLLASAETIDAQIHASLRGGITTGFTERSNATYGGSIVLSSYPVLGEEPPLVEMRGGSYTRDEAARYLGAYTSHELGHLLLHLDHPFDQPDCIMNPARLLRYREWYQQIEHAPQKPGCAIPTDRPIRDVFFGNRPLLGRIGNSILHAWDRLSGN
;
A
#
# COMPACT_ATOMS: atom_id res chain seq x y z
N MET A 1 -62.77 -40.78 -13.13
CA MET A 1 -62.77 -39.49 -13.85
C MET A 1 -62.59 -38.42 -12.78
N SER A 2 -61.58 -37.55 -12.72
CA SER A 2 -60.70 -36.96 -13.74
C SER A 2 -59.38 -36.56 -13.06
N LEU A 3 -58.25 -37.01 -13.61
CA LEU A 3 -56.91 -36.45 -13.36
C LEU A 3 -56.78 -35.13 -14.11
N ARG A 4 -56.76 -33.99 -13.41
CA ARG A 4 -56.22 -32.73 -13.95
C ARG A 4 -55.67 -31.84 -12.82
N THR A 5 -54.46 -31.33 -13.07
CA THR A 5 -53.90 -30.06 -12.56
C THR A 5 -53.19 -30.05 -11.20
N VAL A 6 -51.97 -30.61 -11.13
CA VAL A 6 -50.85 -29.99 -10.38
C VAL A 6 -49.54 -30.36 -11.10
N ARG A 7 -49.13 -29.53 -12.06
CA ARG A 7 -47.80 -29.55 -12.68
C ARG A 7 -47.41 -28.10 -12.98
N LEU A 8 -46.93 -27.39 -11.96
CA LEU A 8 -46.17 -26.15 -12.10
C LEU A 8 -45.55 -25.87 -10.72
N CYS A 9 -44.29 -25.43 -10.73
CA CYS A 9 -43.38 -25.26 -9.58
C CYS A 9 -42.55 -26.50 -9.21
N LEU A 10 -41.51 -26.80 -9.99
CA LEU A 10 -40.16 -27.09 -9.45
C LEU A 10 -39.11 -27.18 -10.60
N THR A 11 -38.89 -26.08 -11.32
CA THR A 11 -37.70 -25.93 -12.19
C THR A 11 -37.40 -24.44 -12.36
N ALA A 12 -36.97 -23.80 -11.28
CA ALA A 12 -36.52 -22.41 -11.30
C ALA A 12 -35.52 -22.16 -10.17
N PHE A 13 -34.48 -22.98 -10.06
CA PHE A 13 -33.31 -22.72 -9.23
C PHE A 13 -32.17 -23.54 -9.82
N LEU A 14 -31.49 -23.00 -10.84
CA LEU A 14 -30.13 -23.39 -11.28
C LEU A 14 -29.67 -22.47 -12.44
N LEU A 15 -29.94 -21.17 -12.31
CA LEU A 15 -29.28 -20.13 -13.10
C LEU A 15 -28.87 -19.02 -12.13
N VAL A 16 -28.05 -19.39 -11.14
CA VAL A 16 -27.13 -18.40 -10.57
C VAL A 16 -26.15 -18.12 -11.69
N GLY A 17 -26.48 -17.10 -12.48
CA GLY A 17 -25.57 -16.59 -13.49
C GLY A 17 -24.26 -16.32 -12.78
N ALA A 18 -23.20 -17.01 -13.21
CA ALA A 18 -21.86 -16.49 -13.05
C ALA A 18 -21.89 -15.14 -13.75
N ALA A 19 -22.10 -14.07 -12.97
CA ALA A 19 -21.83 -12.72 -13.40
C ALA A 19 -20.34 -12.73 -13.72
N ARG A 20 -20.04 -12.98 -15.00
CA ARG A 20 -18.71 -12.71 -15.52
C ARG A 20 -18.57 -11.22 -15.33
N CYS A 21 -17.81 -10.82 -14.31
CA CYS A 21 -17.24 -9.49 -14.26
C CYS A 21 -16.43 -9.36 -15.54
N THR A 22 -17.04 -8.83 -16.59
CA THR A 22 -16.33 -8.40 -17.78
C THR A 22 -15.35 -7.35 -17.28
N PRO A 23 -14.03 -7.58 -17.41
CA PRO A 23 -13.05 -6.56 -17.06
C PRO A 23 -13.47 -5.30 -17.79
N LYS A 24 -13.67 -4.22 -17.03
CA LYS A 24 -13.86 -2.89 -17.60
C LYS A 24 -12.65 -2.66 -18.51
N GLU A 25 -12.88 -2.28 -19.76
CA GLU A 25 -11.83 -2.10 -20.77
C GLU A 25 -10.65 -1.39 -20.13
N VAL A 26 -9.45 -2.00 -20.22
CA VAL A 26 -8.20 -1.34 -19.82
C VAL A 26 -8.24 0.03 -20.49
N PRO A 27 -8.20 1.14 -19.74
CA PRO A 27 -8.60 2.45 -20.27
C PRO A 27 -7.65 3.01 -21.34
N PHE A 28 -6.66 2.22 -21.76
CA PHE A 28 -5.73 2.52 -22.83
C PHE A 28 -5.49 1.25 -23.67
N GLU A 29 -5.42 1.41 -25.00
CA GLU A 29 -4.88 0.38 -25.88
C GLU A 29 -3.39 0.17 -25.52
N SER A 30 -3.14 -0.79 -24.64
CA SER A 30 -1.77 -1.11 -24.24
C SER A 30 -1.12 -2.01 -25.30
N PRO A 31 0.15 -1.77 -25.68
CA PRO A 31 0.92 -2.77 -26.40
C PRO A 31 0.99 -4.06 -25.60
N ASP A 32 1.04 -5.19 -26.29
CA ASP A 32 1.13 -6.51 -25.67
C ASP A 32 2.42 -7.21 -26.15
N PRO A 33 3.45 -7.35 -25.29
CA PRO A 33 3.46 -7.06 -23.84
C PRO A 33 3.61 -5.56 -23.50
N VAL A 34 3.07 -5.19 -22.33
CA VAL A 34 3.12 -3.83 -21.77
C VAL A 34 4.55 -3.50 -21.33
N PRO A 35 5.22 -2.48 -21.90
CA PRO A 35 6.55 -2.08 -21.46
C PRO A 35 6.48 -1.32 -20.13
N ILE A 36 7.17 -1.82 -19.11
CA ILE A 36 7.31 -1.14 -17.81
C ILE A 36 8.74 -0.64 -17.67
N ARG A 37 8.92 0.68 -17.59
CA ARG A 37 10.24 1.33 -17.48
C ARG A 37 10.66 1.36 -16.02
N VAL A 38 11.77 0.70 -15.72
CA VAL A 38 12.25 0.47 -14.36
C VAL A 38 13.42 1.40 -14.06
N LEU A 39 13.38 2.04 -12.89
CA LEU A 39 14.52 2.71 -12.28
C LEU A 39 14.87 2.04 -10.94
N ARG A 40 16.15 1.85 -10.67
CA ARG A 40 16.65 1.54 -9.33
C ARG A 40 17.09 2.82 -8.61
N VAL A 41 16.63 3.01 -7.38
CA VAL A 41 17.01 4.13 -6.52
C VAL A 41 17.64 3.61 -5.24
N THR A 42 18.95 3.76 -5.10
CA THR A 42 19.73 3.12 -4.04
C THR A 42 20.11 4.09 -2.92
N ASN A 43 20.01 3.62 -1.68
CA ASN A 43 20.58 4.22 -0.49
C ASN A 43 21.75 3.34 -0.04
N ALA A 44 22.96 3.90 -0.05
CA ALA A 44 24.19 3.17 0.24
C ALA A 44 24.32 2.67 1.68
N TYR A 45 23.39 3.03 2.57
CA TYR A 45 23.40 2.64 3.98
C TYR A 45 22.49 1.43 4.28
N LEU A 46 21.75 0.94 3.28
CA LEU A 46 20.67 -0.03 3.44
C LEU A 46 20.87 -1.25 2.51
N PRO A 47 20.42 -2.46 2.88
CA PRO A 47 20.58 -3.64 2.06
C PRO A 47 19.77 -3.55 0.76
N GLU A 48 20.43 -3.80 -0.36
CA GLU A 48 19.82 -3.81 -1.69
C GLU A 48 19.73 -5.23 -2.26
N PHE A 49 19.00 -5.42 -3.35
CA PHE A 49 19.06 -6.65 -4.15
C PHE A 49 20.35 -6.69 -4.99
N THR A 50 20.99 -7.84 -5.05
CA THR A 50 21.99 -8.16 -6.08
C THR A 50 21.30 -8.34 -7.42
N ASP A 51 22.06 -8.31 -8.52
CA ASP A 51 21.52 -8.52 -9.87
C ASP A 51 20.74 -9.85 -9.98
N ARG A 52 21.23 -10.92 -9.35
CA ARG A 52 20.54 -12.22 -9.33
C ARG A 52 19.18 -12.14 -8.63
N GLU A 53 19.09 -11.46 -7.50
CA GLU A 53 17.81 -11.33 -6.80
C GLU A 53 16.88 -10.38 -7.52
N LEU A 54 17.39 -9.35 -8.19
CA LEU A 54 16.61 -8.49 -9.06
C LEU A 54 16.02 -9.27 -10.24
N GLU A 55 16.78 -10.18 -10.86
CA GLU A 55 16.28 -11.09 -11.89
C GLU A 55 15.13 -11.96 -11.36
N ILE A 56 15.27 -12.54 -10.17
CA ILE A 56 14.20 -13.32 -9.52
C ILE A 56 12.97 -12.43 -9.28
N PHE A 57 13.16 -11.25 -8.71
CA PHE A 57 12.12 -10.28 -8.43
C PHE A 57 11.32 -9.90 -9.68
N LEU A 58 12.02 -9.51 -10.76
CA LEU A 58 11.39 -9.10 -12.02
C LEU A 58 10.68 -10.28 -12.72
N ALA A 59 11.26 -11.48 -12.66
CA ALA A 59 10.65 -12.68 -13.21
C ALA A 59 9.36 -13.08 -12.45
N GLU A 60 9.39 -13.00 -11.12
CA GLU A 60 8.24 -13.32 -10.28
C GLU A 60 7.10 -12.30 -10.47
N ALA A 61 7.43 -11.00 -10.56
CA ALA A 61 6.47 -9.96 -10.89
C ALA A 61 5.83 -10.17 -12.28
N GLN A 62 6.62 -10.54 -13.29
CA GLN A 62 6.09 -10.84 -14.62
C GLN A 62 5.18 -12.07 -14.60
N ARG A 63 5.52 -13.10 -13.82
CA ARG A 63 4.69 -14.29 -13.66
C ARG A 63 3.35 -13.95 -13.00
N PHE A 64 3.36 -13.28 -11.85
CA PHE A 64 2.12 -12.94 -11.13
C PHE A 64 1.23 -11.94 -11.90
N ALA A 65 1.81 -10.97 -12.61
CA ALA A 65 1.04 -10.09 -13.48
C ALA A 65 0.28 -10.87 -14.56
N PHE A 66 0.88 -11.93 -15.11
CA PHE A 66 0.19 -12.78 -16.07
C PHE A 66 -0.81 -13.75 -15.40
N ASP A 67 -0.38 -14.46 -14.36
CA ASP A 67 -1.17 -15.51 -13.71
C ASP A 67 -2.41 -14.96 -13.00
N GLN A 68 -2.30 -13.78 -12.38
CA GLN A 68 -3.34 -13.19 -11.53
C GLN A 68 -4.07 -12.01 -12.17
N LEU A 69 -3.39 -11.21 -13.01
CA LEU A 69 -3.98 -10.03 -13.67
C LEU A 69 -4.22 -10.22 -15.16
N HIS A 70 -3.74 -11.32 -15.75
CA HIS A 70 -3.76 -11.57 -17.19
C HIS A 70 -3.09 -10.46 -18.03
N VAL A 71 -2.08 -9.81 -17.46
CA VAL A 71 -1.28 -8.77 -18.13
C VAL A 71 0.11 -9.33 -18.44
N ARG A 72 0.48 -9.36 -19.73
CA ARG A 72 1.86 -9.62 -20.12
C ARG A 72 2.65 -8.33 -20.07
N ILE A 73 3.73 -8.32 -19.29
CA ILE A 73 4.62 -7.17 -19.18
C ILE A 73 6.01 -7.52 -19.71
N ARG A 74 6.75 -6.49 -20.11
CA ARG A 74 8.20 -6.57 -20.36
C ARG A 74 8.91 -5.44 -19.63
N TRP A 75 10.02 -5.76 -19.00
CA TRP A 75 10.82 -4.78 -18.27
C TRP A 75 11.75 -4.03 -19.23
N ILE A 76 11.86 -2.72 -19.03
CA ILE A 76 12.85 -1.86 -19.68
C ILE A 76 13.67 -1.24 -18.56
N ASP A 77 14.85 -1.79 -18.29
CA ASP A 77 15.79 -1.21 -17.33
C ASP A 77 16.34 0.11 -17.87
N LEU A 78 16.11 1.20 -17.13
CA LEU A 78 16.61 2.54 -17.45
C LEU A 78 17.76 2.96 -16.53
N GLY A 79 18.29 2.04 -15.72
CA GLY A 79 19.50 2.21 -14.93
C GLY A 79 19.23 2.41 -13.44
N GLU A 80 20.21 3.02 -12.79
CA GLU A 80 20.23 3.25 -11.35
C GLU A 80 20.65 4.70 -11.05
N MET A 81 20.15 5.24 -9.94
CA MET A 81 20.63 6.48 -9.33
C MET A 81 20.58 6.40 -7.81
N SER A 82 21.35 7.25 -7.13
CA SER A 82 21.24 7.33 -5.67
C SER A 82 19.93 8.02 -5.24
N THR A 83 19.49 7.75 -4.01
CA THR A 83 18.34 8.43 -3.38
C THR A 83 18.53 9.95 -3.41
N ASP A 84 19.73 10.44 -3.10
CA ASP A 84 20.05 11.87 -3.21
C ASP A 84 19.86 12.43 -4.63
N GLN A 85 20.30 11.69 -5.66
CA GLN A 85 20.09 12.11 -7.05
C GLN A 85 18.62 12.13 -7.41
N PHE A 86 17.86 11.10 -7.03
CA PHE A 86 16.43 11.01 -7.29
C PHE A 86 15.69 12.22 -6.69
N PHE A 87 15.91 12.52 -5.40
CA PHE A 87 15.28 13.67 -4.77
C PHE A 87 15.78 15.00 -5.35
N ARG A 88 17.05 15.15 -5.73
CA ARG A 88 17.49 16.37 -6.42
C ARG A 88 16.85 16.58 -7.79
N GLU A 89 16.55 15.50 -8.51
CA GLU A 89 15.96 15.57 -9.84
C GLU A 89 14.44 15.75 -9.80
N TYR A 90 13.75 15.02 -8.92
CA TYR A 90 12.29 14.91 -8.93
C TYR A 90 11.60 15.59 -7.75
N PHE A 91 12.29 15.84 -6.64
CA PHE A 91 11.69 16.59 -5.54
C PHE A 91 11.79 18.09 -5.84
N PRO A 92 10.66 18.75 -6.11
CA PRO A 92 10.72 20.10 -6.64
C PRO A 92 11.22 21.07 -5.58
N VAL A 93 11.97 22.08 -6.03
CA VAL A 93 12.21 23.31 -5.25
C VAL A 93 10.88 24.05 -4.96
N VAL A 94 9.81 23.68 -5.67
CA VAL A 94 8.57 24.43 -5.88
C VAL A 94 7.48 24.16 -4.83
N PHE A 95 7.66 23.21 -3.91
CA PHE A 95 6.74 23.08 -2.78
C PHE A 95 7.38 23.55 -1.47
N PRO A 96 7.44 24.87 -1.23
CA PRO A 96 7.88 25.40 0.06
C PRO A 96 7.00 24.91 1.22
N GLU A 97 5.75 24.48 0.98
CA GLU A 97 4.91 23.84 1.99
C GLU A 97 5.50 22.56 2.60
N TYR A 98 6.28 21.77 1.86
CA TYR A 98 6.98 20.59 2.43
C TYR A 98 8.32 20.97 3.09
N ARG A 99 8.79 22.23 2.97
CA ARG A 99 10.09 22.69 3.53
C ARG A 99 9.98 23.32 4.91
N THR A 100 8.77 23.62 5.39
CA THR A 100 8.53 24.25 6.69
C THR A 100 7.54 23.42 7.47
N GLU A 101 7.92 22.94 8.68
CA GLU A 101 7.06 22.26 9.67
C GLU A 101 5.77 21.69 9.06
N ASP A 102 5.95 20.68 8.20
CA ASP A 102 4.87 20.28 7.31
C ASP A 102 3.71 19.72 8.16
N PRO A 103 2.49 20.29 8.11
CA PRO A 103 1.35 19.77 8.85
C PRO A 103 1.00 18.32 8.47
N PHE A 104 1.53 17.81 7.35
CA PHE A 104 1.17 16.51 6.79
C PHE A 104 1.98 15.34 7.34
N VAL A 105 3.22 15.56 7.80
CA VAL A 105 4.03 14.52 8.46
C VAL A 105 4.27 14.90 9.90
N LEU A 106 3.87 14.00 10.79
CA LEU A 106 4.25 14.13 12.18
C LEU A 106 5.74 13.78 12.25
N ASN A 107 6.57 14.80 12.51
CA ASN A 107 8.00 14.62 12.73
C ASN A 107 8.17 14.00 14.13
N ILE A 108 8.07 12.68 14.21
CA ILE A 108 7.98 11.99 15.50
C ILE A 108 9.35 11.48 15.90
N VAL A 109 10.04 12.32 16.66
CA VAL A 109 11.09 11.87 17.59
C VAL A 109 10.44 11.22 18.82
N GLU A 110 9.20 11.60 19.19
CA GLU A 110 8.51 11.09 20.38
C GLU A 110 6.98 10.95 20.20
N PRO A 111 6.37 9.78 20.47
CA PRO A 111 4.92 9.60 20.49
C PRO A 111 4.27 10.59 21.46
N ASN A 112 3.28 11.35 20.99
CA ASN A 112 2.48 12.20 21.87
C ASN A 112 0.98 12.06 21.58
N PRO A 113 0.10 12.32 22.56
CA PRO A 113 -1.35 12.15 22.38
C PRO A 113 -1.96 13.03 21.28
N ALA A 114 -1.38 14.20 21.00
CA ALA A 114 -1.86 15.09 19.94
C ALA A 114 -1.57 14.51 18.54
N HIS A 115 -0.41 13.87 18.37
CA HIS A 115 -0.01 13.14 17.18
C HIS A 115 -0.92 11.93 16.95
N ALA A 116 -1.17 11.13 17.99
CA ALA A 116 -2.10 10.00 17.91
C ALA A 116 -3.49 10.44 17.45
N ARG A 117 -4.01 11.54 18.01
CA ARG A 117 -5.31 12.10 17.61
C ARG A 117 -5.32 12.58 16.15
N LYS A 118 -4.27 13.25 15.68
CA LYS A 118 -4.17 13.69 14.28
C LYS A 118 -4.16 12.49 13.32
N LEU A 119 -3.42 11.45 13.65
CA LEU A 119 -3.37 10.23 12.85
C LEU A 119 -4.70 9.47 12.87
N ALA A 120 -5.38 9.38 14.02
CA ALA A 120 -6.71 8.78 14.13
C ALA A 120 -7.76 9.52 13.28
N LEU A 121 -7.68 10.85 13.22
CA LEU A 121 -8.51 11.67 12.33
C LEU A 121 -8.23 11.39 10.86
N ALA A 122 -6.96 11.26 10.48
CA ALA A 122 -6.56 10.93 9.11
C ALA A 122 -7.09 9.55 8.68
N LEU A 123 -6.96 8.54 9.55
CA LEU A 123 -7.52 7.20 9.35
C LEU A 123 -9.04 7.24 9.18
N ALA A 124 -9.74 8.00 10.04
CA ALA A 124 -11.19 8.16 9.94
C ALA A 124 -11.64 8.79 8.62
N GLU A 125 -10.81 9.68 8.06
CA GLU A 125 -11.08 10.31 6.78
C GLU A 125 -10.80 9.39 5.59
N GLY A 126 -9.73 8.59 5.63
CA GLY A 126 -9.42 7.59 4.60
C GLY A 126 -10.45 6.46 4.53
N HIS A 127 -11.02 6.08 5.68
CA HIS A 127 -11.88 4.90 5.83
C HIS A 127 -13.35 5.25 6.13
N GLN A 128 -13.87 6.30 5.49
CA GLN A 128 -15.28 6.71 5.65
C GLN A 128 -16.26 5.64 5.15
N ARG A 129 -15.90 4.93 4.07
CA ARG A 129 -16.76 3.97 3.37
C ARG A 129 -16.69 2.56 3.96
N ASP A 130 -15.58 2.21 4.59
CA ASP A 130 -15.39 0.90 5.19
C ASP A 130 -16.27 0.74 6.43
N SER A 131 -16.83 -0.46 6.61
CA SER A 131 -17.57 -0.80 7.81
C SER A 131 -16.61 -1.06 8.98
N LEU A 132 -17.11 -0.85 10.21
CA LEU A 132 -16.33 -1.22 11.40
C LEU A 132 -15.98 -2.71 11.40
N ALA A 133 -16.89 -3.57 10.95
CA ALA A 133 -16.69 -5.02 10.92
C ALA A 133 -15.53 -5.44 10.00
N GLU A 134 -15.43 -4.86 8.79
CA GLU A 134 -14.33 -5.11 7.86
C GLU A 134 -12.99 -4.65 8.45
N LEU A 135 -12.94 -3.43 9.00
CA LEU A 135 -11.73 -2.88 9.61
C LEU A 135 -11.29 -3.67 10.84
N MET A 136 -12.24 -4.09 11.69
CA MET A 136 -11.95 -4.94 12.86
C MET A 136 -11.46 -6.32 12.43
N ALA A 137 -12.06 -6.94 11.41
CA ALA A 137 -11.61 -8.22 10.88
C ALA A 137 -10.15 -8.13 10.43
N PHE A 138 -9.78 -7.06 9.70
CA PHE A 138 -8.40 -6.82 9.29
C PHE A 138 -7.46 -6.59 10.48
N ALA A 139 -7.85 -5.76 11.45
CA ALA A 139 -7.02 -5.42 12.60
C ALA A 139 -6.85 -6.57 13.62
N SER A 140 -7.80 -7.51 13.67
CA SER A 140 -7.85 -8.61 14.66
C SER A 140 -6.71 -9.61 14.60
N GLU A 141 -5.97 -9.63 13.48
CA GLU A 141 -4.81 -10.50 13.33
C GLU A 141 -3.51 -9.89 13.85
N ILE A 142 -3.56 -8.60 14.20
CA ILE A 142 -2.39 -7.79 14.54
C ILE A 142 -2.52 -7.26 15.95
N LEU A 143 -3.68 -6.69 16.28
CA LEU A 143 -3.94 -6.13 17.60
C LEU A 143 -4.38 -7.24 18.55
N PRO A 144 -3.90 -7.22 19.82
CA PRO A 144 -4.32 -8.20 20.81
C PRO A 144 -5.85 -8.22 21.02
N PRO A 145 -6.48 -9.40 21.15
CA PRO A 145 -7.93 -9.53 21.30
C PRO A 145 -8.51 -8.67 22.43
N GLU A 146 -7.81 -8.57 23.57
CA GLU A 146 -8.21 -7.77 24.72
C GLU A 146 -8.29 -6.26 24.43
N GLN A 147 -7.53 -5.77 23.45
CA GLN A 147 -7.61 -4.37 23.02
C GLN A 147 -8.82 -4.13 22.11
N LEU A 148 -9.28 -5.17 21.41
CA LEU A 148 -10.40 -5.11 20.48
C LEU A 148 -11.76 -5.30 21.16
N GLU A 149 -11.81 -5.96 22.32
CA GLU A 149 -13.05 -6.16 23.09
C GLU A 149 -13.74 -4.84 23.49
N VAL A 150 -12.99 -3.75 23.61
CA VAL A 150 -13.50 -2.42 23.99
C VAL A 150 -13.82 -1.51 22.79
N VAL A 151 -13.61 -2.00 21.56
CA VAL A 151 -13.87 -1.25 20.33
C VAL A 151 -15.34 -1.41 19.93
N ASP A 152 -16.10 -0.34 20.09
CA ASP A 152 -17.53 -0.25 19.76
C ASP A 152 -17.83 0.71 18.59
N SER A 153 -16.80 1.36 18.05
CA SER A 153 -16.90 2.43 17.07
C SER A 153 -15.63 2.54 16.22
N LYS A 154 -15.77 3.10 15.01
CA LYS A 154 -14.61 3.39 14.14
C LYS A 154 -13.62 4.35 14.81
N GLY A 155 -14.11 5.34 15.53
CA GLY A 155 -13.26 6.29 16.27
C GLY A 155 -12.33 5.58 17.25
N ARG A 156 -12.86 4.68 18.10
CA ARG A 156 -12.04 3.90 19.04
C ARG A 156 -11.05 2.98 18.35
N LEU A 157 -11.44 2.35 17.24
CA LEU A 157 -10.51 1.54 16.45
C LEU A 157 -9.35 2.39 15.94
N PHE A 158 -9.63 3.58 15.38
CA PHE A 158 -8.58 4.44 14.83
C PHE A 158 -7.69 5.06 15.90
N ASP A 159 -8.22 5.36 17.10
CA ASP A 159 -7.39 5.77 18.24
C ASP A 159 -6.40 4.65 18.63
N LEU A 160 -6.89 3.41 18.67
CA LEU A 160 -6.07 2.24 18.97
C LEU A 160 -4.99 2.01 17.90
N VAL A 161 -5.38 2.02 16.62
CA VAL A 161 -4.45 1.87 15.48
C VAL A 161 -3.43 2.99 15.44
N ALA A 162 -3.84 4.25 15.67
CA ALA A 162 -2.93 5.38 15.70
C ALA A 162 -1.90 5.27 16.83
N LYS A 163 -2.34 4.86 18.03
CA LYS A 163 -1.42 4.59 19.14
C LYS A 163 -0.41 3.50 18.77
N HIS A 164 -0.90 2.37 18.25
CA HIS A 164 -0.05 1.25 17.83
C HIS A 164 0.97 1.69 16.75
N HIS A 165 0.52 2.44 15.74
CA HIS A 165 1.39 3.01 14.70
C HIS A 165 2.54 3.78 15.35
N LEU A 166 2.24 4.75 16.22
CA LEU A 166 3.28 5.61 16.80
C LEU A 166 4.25 4.85 17.71
N GLU A 167 3.77 3.85 18.43
CA GLU A 167 4.63 2.97 19.25
C GLU A 167 5.61 2.18 18.37
N GLN A 168 5.13 1.59 17.27
CA GLN A 168 6.00 0.87 16.33
C GLN A 168 6.97 1.81 15.61
N LEU A 169 6.52 2.99 15.17
CA LEU A 169 7.37 3.97 14.51
C LEU A 169 8.49 4.46 15.45
N ALA A 170 8.21 4.64 16.74
CA ALA A 170 9.22 4.99 17.73
C ALA A 170 10.26 3.87 17.94
N VAL A 171 9.85 2.60 17.87
CA VAL A 171 10.79 1.47 17.88
C VAL A 171 11.71 1.53 16.65
N LEU A 172 11.16 1.79 15.46
CA LEU A 172 11.94 1.92 14.22
C LEU A 172 12.91 3.11 14.27
N ALA A 173 12.47 4.25 14.82
CA ALA A 173 13.28 5.47 14.94
C ALA A 173 14.51 5.28 15.85
N ALA A 174 14.46 4.31 16.77
CA ALA A 174 15.58 3.98 17.65
C ALA A 174 16.65 3.07 16.99
N LEU A 175 16.38 2.54 15.78
CA LEU A 175 17.28 1.65 15.06
C LEU A 175 18.35 2.43 14.28
N GLN A 176 19.45 1.73 13.95
CA GLN A 176 20.51 2.24 13.09
C GLN A 176 20.47 1.55 11.74
N ALA A 177 20.91 2.25 10.71
CA ALA A 177 21.09 1.69 9.38
C ALA A 177 22.15 0.57 9.43
N PRO A 178 21.86 -0.64 8.91
CA PRO A 178 22.72 -1.80 9.12
C PRO A 178 24.08 -1.72 8.41
N GLN A 179 24.19 -0.92 7.35
CA GLN A 179 25.44 -0.77 6.60
C GLN A 179 26.21 0.53 6.95
N ALA A 180 25.69 1.35 7.87
CA ALA A 180 26.32 2.61 8.26
C ALA A 180 26.23 2.86 9.77
N LYS A 181 27.32 2.53 10.47
CA LYS A 181 27.39 2.67 11.93
C LYS A 181 27.13 4.12 12.36
N GLY A 182 26.19 4.30 13.28
CA GLY A 182 25.83 5.61 13.84
C GLY A 182 24.90 6.44 12.95
N VAL A 183 24.49 5.93 11.79
CA VAL A 183 23.43 6.55 10.97
C VAL A 183 22.08 5.99 11.44
N PRO A 184 21.11 6.84 11.83
CA PRO A 184 19.77 6.36 12.17
C PRO A 184 19.10 5.67 10.98
N LEU A 185 18.29 4.65 11.24
CA LEU A 185 17.48 4.02 10.19
C LEU A 185 16.44 5.00 9.63
N LEU A 186 15.81 5.78 10.52
CA LEU A 186 14.95 6.91 10.18
C LEU A 186 15.72 8.20 10.45
N ASP A 187 16.52 8.63 9.47
CA ASP A 187 17.32 9.86 9.59
C ASP A 187 16.44 11.10 9.42
N ASN A 188 16.10 11.80 10.49
CA ASN A 188 15.30 13.04 10.39
C ASN A 188 16.05 14.22 9.77
N ALA A 189 17.37 14.13 9.56
CA ALA A 189 18.11 15.11 8.78
C ALA A 189 17.84 14.96 7.27
N LEU A 190 17.41 13.76 6.83
CA LEU A 190 17.10 13.43 5.43
C LEU A 190 15.70 12.82 5.32
N PRO A 191 14.74 13.46 4.66
CA PRO A 191 13.33 13.03 4.69
C PRO A 191 13.05 11.78 3.83
N TYR A 192 14.07 11.03 3.42
CA TYR A 192 13.95 9.89 2.50
C TYR A 192 13.14 8.73 3.07
N HIS A 193 12.95 8.64 4.37
CA HIS A 193 12.08 7.62 4.96
C HIS A 193 10.59 8.01 4.90
N GLN A 194 10.27 9.26 4.58
CA GLN A 194 8.90 9.77 4.69
C GLN A 194 8.13 9.59 3.39
N TYR A 195 6.99 8.90 3.45
CA TYR A 195 6.13 8.63 2.30
C TYR A 195 5.77 9.89 1.50
N VAL A 196 5.36 10.98 2.19
CA VAL A 196 4.88 12.20 1.49
C VAL A 196 5.95 12.81 0.59
N TYR A 197 7.23 12.62 0.94
CA TYR A 197 8.34 13.12 0.14
C TYR A 197 8.48 12.33 -1.15
N TRP A 198 8.28 11.01 -1.08
CA TRP A 198 8.22 10.16 -2.26
C TRP A 198 6.96 10.42 -3.10
N ASP A 199 5.78 10.56 -2.49
CA ASP A 199 4.54 10.97 -3.20
C ASP A 199 4.78 12.27 -3.99
N ALA A 200 5.32 13.30 -3.35
CA ALA A 200 5.62 14.57 -3.99
C ALA A 200 6.64 14.44 -5.14
N ALA A 201 7.72 13.65 -4.96
CA ALA A 201 8.71 13.44 -6.01
C ALA A 201 8.14 12.64 -7.19
N VAL A 202 7.35 11.60 -6.92
CA VAL A 202 6.81 10.69 -7.93
C VAL A 202 5.86 11.41 -8.89
N ARG A 203 5.11 12.40 -8.41
CA ARG A 203 4.22 13.22 -9.27
C ARG A 203 4.96 13.90 -10.43
N GLU A 204 6.23 14.22 -10.25
CA GLU A 204 7.07 14.84 -11.28
C GLU A 204 7.75 13.83 -12.21
N VAL A 205 7.73 12.53 -11.87
CA VAL A 205 8.33 11.48 -12.69
C VAL A 205 7.60 11.34 -14.03
N ARG A 206 8.39 11.27 -15.11
CA ARG A 206 7.92 11.12 -16.51
C ARG A 206 8.43 9.87 -17.20
N ARG A 207 9.58 9.37 -16.74
CA ARG A 207 10.39 8.39 -17.47
C ARG A 207 10.28 6.97 -16.92
N TYR A 208 9.73 6.80 -15.73
CA TYR A 208 9.73 5.53 -15.00
C TYR A 208 8.30 5.17 -14.61
N ASP A 209 7.94 3.92 -14.84
CA ASP A 209 6.64 3.36 -14.46
C ASP A 209 6.78 2.54 -13.16
N LEU A 210 7.98 2.00 -12.89
CA LEU A 210 8.35 1.34 -11.64
C LEU A 210 9.68 1.90 -11.13
N ILE A 211 9.68 2.32 -9.87
CA ILE A 211 10.86 2.76 -9.12
C ILE A 211 11.07 1.75 -7.99
N ILE A 212 12.18 1.03 -8.04
CA ILE A 212 12.57 0.07 -6.99
C ILE A 212 13.60 0.77 -6.11
N THR A 213 13.36 0.81 -4.81
CA THR A 213 14.30 1.39 -3.85
C THR A 213 14.58 0.46 -2.69
N ASN A 214 15.79 0.52 -2.13
CA ASN A 214 16.10 -0.11 -0.86
C ASN A 214 15.87 0.82 0.35
N GLN A 215 15.33 2.03 0.14
CA GLN A 215 14.97 2.94 1.21
C GLN A 215 13.79 2.39 2.02
N LEU A 216 13.93 2.28 3.34
CA LEU A 216 12.78 2.05 4.21
C LEU A 216 11.85 3.26 4.12
N LEU A 217 10.61 3.03 3.72
CA LEU A 217 9.55 4.03 3.78
C LEU A 217 8.77 3.74 5.06
N ALA A 218 8.85 4.64 6.04
CA ALA A 218 8.15 4.53 7.31
C ALA A 218 7.91 5.91 7.90
N SER A 219 6.65 6.33 7.99
CA SER A 219 6.28 7.63 8.57
C SER A 219 4.87 7.67 9.12
N ALA A 220 4.61 8.67 9.96
CA ALA A 220 3.28 8.98 10.46
C ALA A 220 2.67 10.12 9.64
N GLU A 221 2.13 9.78 8.46
CA GLU A 221 1.39 10.75 7.65
C GLU A 221 -0.01 11.01 8.21
N THR A 222 -0.45 12.25 8.08
CA THR A 222 -1.83 12.67 8.38
C THR A 222 -2.67 12.86 7.10
N ILE A 223 -2.09 12.49 5.96
CA ILE A 223 -2.74 12.46 4.65
C ILE A 223 -2.73 11.02 4.16
N ASP A 224 -3.86 10.58 3.62
CA ASP A 224 -4.01 9.23 3.06
C ASP A 224 -3.56 8.10 3.99
N ALA A 225 -3.77 8.27 5.30
CA ALA A 225 -3.40 7.26 6.28
C ALA A 225 -4.21 5.98 6.04
N GLN A 226 -3.52 4.93 5.61
CA GLN A 226 -4.12 3.62 5.38
C GLN A 226 -4.00 2.74 6.64
N ILE A 227 -5.08 2.02 6.98
CA ILE A 227 -5.11 1.14 8.15
C ILE A 227 -4.03 0.06 8.09
N HIS A 228 -3.79 -0.52 6.90
CA HIS A 228 -2.82 -1.60 6.73
C HIS A 228 -1.38 -1.13 6.94
N ALA A 229 -1.02 0.06 6.45
CA ALA A 229 0.29 0.67 6.70
C ALA A 229 0.45 1.10 8.16
N SER A 230 -0.60 1.66 8.76
CA SER A 230 -0.59 2.07 10.17
C SER A 230 -0.41 0.91 11.15
N LEU A 231 -1.03 -0.24 10.86
CA LEU A 231 -0.89 -1.45 11.67
C LEU A 231 0.52 -2.06 11.62
N ARG A 232 1.37 -1.67 10.66
CA ARG A 232 2.79 -2.04 10.60
C ARG A 232 3.73 -0.87 10.92
N GLY A 233 3.26 0.09 11.72
CA GLY A 233 4.08 1.22 12.18
C GLY A 233 4.38 2.27 11.12
N GLY A 234 3.48 2.43 10.13
CA GLY A 234 3.65 3.39 9.04
C GLY A 234 4.60 2.92 7.95
N ILE A 235 5.07 1.67 7.99
CA ILE A 235 5.91 1.11 6.93
C ILE A 235 5.10 1.08 5.63
N THR A 236 5.72 1.47 4.51
CA THR A 236 5.15 1.37 3.17
C THR A 236 6.05 0.50 2.29
N THR A 237 5.49 -0.57 1.76
CA THR A 237 6.21 -1.52 0.89
C THR A 237 6.12 -1.14 -0.56
N GLY A 238 4.94 -0.75 -0.99
CA GLY A 238 4.67 -0.29 -2.34
C GLY A 238 3.56 0.74 -2.27
N PHE A 239 3.59 1.64 -3.23
CA PHE A 239 2.44 2.45 -3.56
C PHE A 239 2.48 2.82 -5.03
N THR A 240 1.31 3.04 -5.58
CA THR A 240 1.11 3.56 -6.92
C THR A 240 0.52 4.95 -6.79
N GLU A 241 1.14 5.93 -7.42
CA GLU A 241 0.68 7.31 -7.37
C GLU A 241 0.58 7.91 -8.77
N ARG A 242 -0.26 8.93 -8.92
CA ARG A 242 -0.34 9.70 -10.15
C ARG A 242 1.01 10.33 -10.47
N SER A 243 1.41 10.23 -11.73
CA SER A 243 2.62 10.86 -12.24
C SER A 243 2.41 11.33 -13.68
N ASN A 244 3.46 11.93 -14.24
CA ASN A 244 3.51 12.29 -15.65
C ASN A 244 4.10 11.15 -16.51
N ALA A 245 4.17 9.92 -15.99
CA ALA A 245 4.65 8.74 -16.70
C ALA A 245 3.63 8.20 -17.71
N THR A 246 4.02 7.16 -18.46
CA THR A 246 3.30 6.68 -19.64
C THR A 246 1.88 6.21 -19.33
N TYR A 247 1.68 5.59 -18.16
CA TYR A 247 0.38 5.05 -17.75
C TYR A 247 -0.38 6.01 -16.80
N GLY A 248 0.04 7.28 -16.72
CA GLY A 248 -0.57 8.29 -15.83
C GLY A 248 -0.26 8.09 -14.35
N GLY A 249 0.63 7.15 -14.02
CA GLY A 249 1.08 6.84 -12.69
C GLY A 249 2.45 6.17 -12.69
N SER A 250 3.08 6.14 -11.52
CA SER A 250 4.32 5.41 -11.26
C SER A 250 4.20 4.65 -9.95
N ILE A 251 4.80 3.46 -9.92
CA ILE A 251 4.93 2.62 -8.73
C ILE A 251 6.24 2.98 -8.03
N VAL A 252 6.23 3.15 -6.72
CA VAL A 252 7.42 3.08 -5.87
C VAL A 252 7.33 1.84 -5.01
N LEU A 253 8.38 1.04 -5.03
CA LEU A 253 8.46 -0.21 -4.30
C LEU A 253 9.73 -0.26 -3.47
N SER A 254 9.58 -0.36 -2.15
CA SER A 254 10.66 -0.54 -1.20
C SER A 254 10.98 -2.02 -1.00
N SER A 255 12.25 -2.40 -1.19
CA SER A 255 12.75 -3.73 -0.83
C SER A 255 13.12 -3.85 0.64
N TYR A 256 13.21 -2.75 1.40
CA TYR A 256 13.64 -2.81 2.80
C TYR A 256 12.77 -3.71 3.68
N PRO A 257 11.41 -3.70 3.58
CA PRO A 257 10.57 -4.51 4.45
C PRO A 257 10.82 -6.03 4.33
N VAL A 258 11.34 -6.50 3.18
CA VAL A 258 11.70 -7.91 2.96
C VAL A 258 13.20 -8.20 3.17
N LEU A 259 14.05 -7.17 3.29
CA LEU A 259 15.50 -7.30 3.40
C LEU A 259 16.10 -6.92 4.77
N GLY A 260 15.47 -6.00 5.49
CA GLY A 260 15.96 -5.54 6.80
C GLY A 260 15.85 -6.65 7.84
N GLU A 261 16.93 -6.95 8.57
CA GLU A 261 17.00 -8.04 9.55
C GLU A 261 16.91 -7.55 11.00
N GLU A 262 16.43 -6.32 11.22
CA GLU A 262 16.18 -5.79 12.54
C GLU A 262 15.03 -6.57 13.23
N PRO A 263 15.13 -6.86 14.55
CA PRO A 263 14.16 -7.72 15.23
C PRO A 263 12.68 -7.33 15.04
N PRO A 264 12.28 -6.04 15.08
CA PRO A 264 10.88 -5.66 14.86
C PRO A 264 10.38 -6.03 13.46
N LEU A 265 11.22 -5.92 12.43
CA LEU A 265 10.84 -6.29 11.06
C LEU A 265 10.75 -7.81 10.90
N VAL A 266 11.71 -8.55 11.45
CA VAL A 266 11.70 -10.02 11.46
C VAL A 266 10.44 -10.54 12.18
N GLU A 267 10.05 -9.93 13.29
CA GLU A 267 8.83 -10.26 14.03
C GLU A 267 7.57 -10.00 13.20
N MET A 268 7.45 -8.81 12.60
CA MET A 268 6.32 -8.47 11.73
C MET A 268 6.18 -9.38 10.50
N ARG A 269 7.29 -9.95 10.01
CA ARG A 269 7.32 -10.93 8.92
C ARG A 269 6.95 -12.36 9.34
N GLY A 270 6.89 -12.64 10.65
CA GLY A 270 6.78 -14.01 11.15
C GLY A 270 8.07 -14.83 11.02
N GLY A 271 9.22 -14.17 10.91
CA GLY A 271 10.55 -14.77 10.77
C GLY A 271 11.40 -14.16 9.66
N SER A 272 12.66 -14.62 9.55
CA SER A 272 13.56 -14.18 8.48
C SER A 272 13.21 -14.84 7.14
N TYR A 273 13.54 -14.15 6.06
CA TYR A 273 13.48 -14.66 4.70
C TYR A 273 14.90 -14.94 4.21
N THR A 274 15.05 -15.98 3.41
CA THR A 274 16.20 -16.04 2.51
C THR A 274 16.10 -14.91 1.49
N ARG A 275 17.24 -14.55 0.91
CA ARG A 275 17.30 -13.49 -0.10
C ARG A 275 16.46 -13.80 -1.34
N ASP A 276 16.51 -15.04 -1.81
CA ASP A 276 15.71 -15.51 -2.95
C ASP A 276 14.21 -15.48 -2.61
N GLU A 277 13.81 -15.85 -1.39
CA GLU A 277 12.42 -15.70 -0.92
C GLU A 277 11.98 -14.24 -0.91
N ALA A 278 12.79 -13.34 -0.34
CA ALA A 278 12.49 -11.92 -0.29
C ALA A 278 12.26 -11.33 -1.68
N ALA A 279 13.10 -11.70 -2.65
CA ALA A 279 12.95 -11.31 -4.04
C ALA A 279 11.63 -11.82 -4.66
N ARG A 280 11.28 -13.09 -4.45
CA ARG A 280 10.02 -13.65 -4.95
C ARG A 280 8.81 -12.97 -4.34
N TYR A 281 8.80 -12.83 -3.03
CA TYR A 281 7.68 -12.25 -2.29
C TYR A 281 7.42 -10.80 -2.72
N LEU A 282 8.49 -9.99 -2.84
CA LEU A 282 8.34 -8.61 -3.32
C LEU A 282 7.99 -8.55 -4.81
N GLY A 283 8.48 -9.49 -5.63
CA GLY A 283 8.11 -9.61 -7.04
C GLY A 283 6.61 -9.89 -7.20
N ALA A 284 6.06 -10.85 -6.46
CA ALA A 284 4.62 -11.09 -6.40
C ALA A 284 3.86 -9.83 -5.92
N TYR A 285 4.34 -9.15 -4.88
CA TYR A 285 3.74 -7.91 -4.38
C TYR A 285 3.78 -6.78 -5.44
N THR A 286 4.77 -6.74 -6.32
CA THR A 286 4.80 -5.75 -7.42
C THR A 286 3.58 -5.89 -8.33
N SER A 287 3.04 -7.09 -8.47
CA SER A 287 1.83 -7.30 -9.27
C SER A 287 0.59 -6.69 -8.63
N HIS A 288 0.53 -6.57 -7.31
CA HIS A 288 -0.50 -5.77 -6.62
C HIS A 288 -0.49 -4.32 -7.12
N GLU A 289 0.69 -3.69 -7.10
CA GLU A 289 0.86 -2.31 -7.58
C GLU A 289 0.60 -2.17 -9.09
N LEU A 290 0.97 -3.16 -9.90
CA LEU A 290 0.61 -3.19 -11.31
C LEU A 290 -0.91 -3.27 -11.52
N GLY A 291 -1.65 -3.92 -10.61
CA GLY A 291 -3.11 -3.94 -10.62
C GLY A 291 -3.70 -2.54 -10.38
N HIS A 292 -3.12 -1.76 -9.46
CA HIS A 292 -3.47 -0.35 -9.30
C HIS A 292 -3.14 0.46 -10.56
N LEU A 293 -1.92 0.35 -11.08
CA LEU A 293 -1.43 1.16 -12.19
C LEU A 293 -2.16 0.88 -13.50
N LEU A 294 -2.28 -0.39 -13.89
CA LEU A 294 -2.72 -0.78 -15.23
C LEU A 294 -4.22 -1.06 -15.29
N LEU A 295 -4.82 -1.50 -14.18
CA LEU A 295 -6.20 -1.97 -14.12
C LEU A 295 -7.10 -1.16 -13.18
N HIS A 296 -6.53 -0.24 -12.39
CA HIS A 296 -7.24 0.66 -11.46
C HIS A 296 -8.10 -0.09 -10.44
N LEU A 297 -7.55 -1.19 -9.94
CA LEU A 297 -8.19 -2.04 -8.94
C LEU A 297 -8.04 -1.43 -7.55
N ASP A 298 -9.05 -1.58 -6.69
CA ASP A 298 -9.00 -1.17 -5.27
C ASP A 298 -8.66 -2.38 -4.38
N HIS A 299 -8.44 -2.15 -3.09
CA HIS A 299 -8.18 -3.21 -2.10
C HIS A 299 -9.48 -3.94 -1.67
N PRO A 300 -9.64 -5.25 -1.95
CA PRO A 300 -10.77 -6.04 -1.48
C PRO A 300 -10.39 -6.73 -0.15
N PHE A 301 -10.46 -6.00 0.98
CA PHE A 301 -10.04 -6.50 2.29
C PHE A 301 -10.78 -7.78 2.77
N ASP A 302 -11.93 -8.09 2.18
CA ASP A 302 -12.75 -9.28 2.45
C ASP A 302 -12.42 -10.48 1.55
N GLN A 303 -11.51 -10.33 0.58
CA GLN A 303 -11.11 -11.39 -0.37
C GLN A 303 -9.64 -11.76 -0.17
N PRO A 304 -9.32 -12.61 0.82
CA PRO A 304 -7.94 -12.78 1.23
C PRO A 304 -7.08 -13.52 0.19
N ASP A 305 -7.72 -14.28 -0.71
CA ASP A 305 -7.09 -14.99 -1.84
C ASP A 305 -6.78 -14.07 -3.04
N CYS A 306 -7.14 -12.79 -2.97
CA CYS A 306 -6.93 -11.84 -4.05
C CYS A 306 -5.54 -11.20 -3.97
N ILE A 307 -4.85 -11.09 -5.12
CA ILE A 307 -3.58 -10.34 -5.20
C ILE A 307 -3.71 -8.86 -4.81
N MET A 308 -4.88 -8.26 -5.02
CA MET A 308 -5.19 -6.89 -4.61
C MET A 308 -5.53 -6.77 -3.12
N ASN A 309 -5.73 -7.87 -2.37
CA ASN A 309 -5.80 -7.78 -0.93
C ASN A 309 -4.36 -7.62 -0.39
N PRO A 310 -4.02 -6.50 0.28
CA PRO A 310 -2.66 -6.26 0.70
C PRO A 310 -2.17 -7.30 1.71
N ALA A 311 -0.86 -7.58 1.68
CA ALA A 311 -0.23 -8.42 2.68
C ALA A 311 -0.47 -7.87 4.09
N ARG A 312 -0.80 -8.75 5.03
CA ARG A 312 -1.04 -8.38 6.42
C ARG A 312 0.30 -8.20 7.14
N LEU A 313 0.47 -7.10 7.87
CA LEU A 313 1.77 -6.68 8.41
C LEU A 313 2.86 -6.68 7.32
N LEU A 314 3.86 -7.53 7.49
CA LEU A 314 4.92 -7.84 6.55
C LEU A 314 4.97 -9.35 6.25
N ARG A 315 3.86 -10.08 6.48
CA ARG A 315 3.76 -11.54 6.32
C ARG A 315 3.63 -11.96 4.86
N TYR A 316 4.64 -11.63 4.06
CA TYR A 316 4.62 -11.87 2.63
C TYR A 316 4.71 -13.36 2.28
N ARG A 317 5.35 -14.18 3.13
CA ARG A 317 5.39 -15.63 2.91
C ARG A 317 3.98 -16.23 2.95
N GLU A 318 3.21 -15.93 3.99
CA GLU A 318 1.84 -16.40 4.14
C GLU A 318 0.94 -15.83 3.04
N TRP A 319 1.05 -14.54 2.76
CA TRP A 319 0.30 -13.88 1.68
C TRP A 319 0.60 -14.50 0.31
N TYR A 320 1.87 -14.69 -0.02
CA TYR A 320 2.32 -15.32 -1.27
C TYR A 320 1.75 -16.73 -1.42
N GLN A 321 1.84 -17.55 -0.37
CA GLN A 321 1.29 -18.92 -0.38
C GLN A 321 -0.23 -18.89 -0.59
N GLN A 322 -0.93 -17.95 0.03
CA GLN A 322 -2.37 -17.81 -0.13
C GLN A 322 -2.76 -17.50 -1.59
N ILE A 323 -2.13 -16.52 -2.23
CA ILE A 323 -2.48 -16.12 -3.60
C ILE A 323 -1.96 -17.10 -4.66
N GLU A 324 -0.87 -17.82 -4.39
CA GLU A 324 -0.33 -18.81 -5.33
C GLU A 324 -1.25 -20.02 -5.50
N HIS A 325 -1.94 -20.42 -4.42
CA HIS A 325 -2.86 -21.55 -4.42
C HIS A 325 -4.31 -21.12 -4.67
N ALA A 326 -4.58 -19.82 -4.77
CA ALA A 326 -5.90 -19.31 -5.07
C ALA A 326 -6.32 -19.78 -6.47
N PRO A 327 -7.51 -20.40 -6.64
CA PRO A 327 -8.04 -20.63 -7.97
C PRO A 327 -8.16 -19.28 -8.67
N GLN A 328 -7.75 -19.19 -9.94
CA GLN A 328 -7.92 -17.97 -10.73
C GLN A 328 -9.38 -17.54 -10.66
N LYS A 329 -9.64 -16.43 -9.96
CA LYS A 329 -11.00 -15.88 -9.78
C LYS A 329 -11.10 -14.63 -10.65
N PRO A 330 -11.73 -14.72 -11.84
CA PRO A 330 -12.20 -13.53 -12.54
C PRO A 330 -13.09 -12.74 -11.58
N GLY A 331 -12.71 -11.51 -11.24
CA GLY A 331 -13.45 -10.71 -10.27
C GLY A 331 -12.82 -10.60 -8.88
N CYS A 332 -11.56 -11.01 -8.71
CA CYS A 332 -10.73 -10.63 -7.55
C CYS A 332 -10.65 -9.10 -7.32
N ALA A 333 -11.15 -8.28 -8.24
CA ALA A 333 -11.02 -6.85 -8.15
C ALA A 333 -12.37 -6.15 -8.31
N ILE A 334 -12.60 -5.14 -7.48
CA ILE A 334 -13.69 -4.18 -7.65
C ILE A 334 -13.19 -3.19 -8.71
N PRO A 335 -13.69 -3.20 -9.96
CA PRO A 335 -13.36 -2.17 -10.91
C PRO A 335 -13.85 -0.85 -10.32
N THR A 336 -12.95 0.11 -10.12
CA THR A 336 -13.39 1.40 -9.61
C THR A 336 -14.14 2.15 -10.73
N ASP A 337 -15.26 2.79 -10.39
CA ASP A 337 -15.93 3.74 -11.30
C ASP A 337 -15.21 5.09 -11.36
N ARG A 338 -14.05 5.18 -10.70
CA ARG A 338 -13.28 6.40 -10.53
C ARG A 338 -12.32 6.57 -11.72
N PRO A 339 -12.24 7.76 -12.34
CA PRO A 339 -11.07 8.15 -13.12
C PRO A 339 -9.80 7.94 -12.29
N ILE A 340 -8.63 7.65 -12.89
CA ILE A 340 -7.32 7.59 -12.17
C ILE A 340 -7.17 8.72 -11.16
N ARG A 341 -7.64 9.91 -11.55
CA ARG A 341 -7.61 11.13 -10.75
C ARG A 341 -8.33 11.03 -9.39
N ASP A 342 -9.28 10.10 -9.24
CA ASP A 342 -10.13 9.93 -8.05
C ASP A 342 -9.89 8.57 -7.34
N VAL A 343 -9.08 7.67 -7.92
CA VAL A 343 -8.66 6.40 -7.27
C VAL A 343 -7.61 6.70 -6.21
N PHE A 344 -6.60 7.50 -6.54
CA PHE A 344 -5.50 7.86 -5.66
C PHE A 344 -5.76 9.12 -4.82
N PHE A 345 -6.85 9.85 -5.11
CA PHE A 345 -7.35 10.91 -4.26
C PHE A 345 -8.77 10.58 -3.81
N GLY A 346 -8.94 10.26 -2.53
CA GLY A 346 -10.23 10.51 -1.89
C GLY A 346 -10.57 11.99 -2.13
N ASN A 347 -11.55 12.27 -3.01
CA ASN A 347 -12.04 13.59 -3.43
C ASN A 347 -11.57 14.75 -2.54
N ARG A 348 -10.39 15.33 -2.80
CA ARG A 348 -10.00 16.61 -2.18
C ARG A 348 -9.56 17.60 -3.26
N PRO A 349 -10.17 18.80 -3.28
CA PRO A 349 -9.59 19.91 -4.02
C PRO A 349 -8.21 20.22 -3.42
N LEU A 350 -7.30 20.67 -4.29
CA LEU A 350 -6.02 21.28 -3.92
C LEU A 350 -6.13 22.05 -2.60
N LEU A 351 -5.31 21.60 -1.65
CA LEU A 351 -5.14 22.03 -0.28
C LEU A 351 -5.33 23.55 -0.08
N GLY A 352 -6.52 23.95 0.38
CA GLY A 352 -6.77 25.36 0.69
C GLY A 352 -7.80 25.67 1.77
N ARG A 353 -8.60 24.71 2.30
CA ARG A 353 -9.75 25.08 3.17
C ARG A 353 -10.14 24.14 4.33
N ILE A 354 -9.36 23.15 4.71
CA ILE A 354 -9.88 22.04 5.56
C ILE A 354 -9.53 22.16 7.06
N GLY A 355 -8.97 23.28 7.54
CA GLY A 355 -8.57 23.42 8.95
C GLY A 355 -9.73 23.41 9.98
N ASN A 356 -10.94 23.87 9.64
CA ASN A 356 -11.97 24.20 10.65
C ASN A 356 -13.22 23.31 10.66
N SER A 357 -13.49 22.49 9.63
CA SER A 357 -14.69 21.64 9.59
C SER A 357 -14.50 20.27 10.25
N ILE A 358 -13.26 19.82 10.44
CA ILE A 358 -12.93 18.47 10.91
C ILE A 358 -13.21 18.28 12.40
N LEU A 359 -12.98 19.30 13.24
CA LEU A 359 -13.20 19.20 14.69
C LEU A 359 -14.66 18.88 15.05
N HIS A 360 -15.64 19.38 14.27
CA HIS A 360 -17.06 19.13 14.50
C HIS A 360 -17.59 17.80 13.94
N ALA A 361 -16.83 17.09 13.10
CA ALA A 361 -17.20 15.78 12.59
C ALA A 361 -16.79 14.66 13.56
N TRP A 362 -15.65 14.84 14.24
CA TRP A 362 -15.10 13.87 15.18
C TRP A 362 -16.01 13.61 16.38
N ASP A 363 -16.60 14.66 16.96
CA ASP A 363 -17.50 14.54 18.12
C ASP A 363 -18.75 13.69 17.81
N ARG A 364 -19.15 13.60 16.53
CA ARG A 364 -20.27 12.74 16.09
C ARG A 364 -19.89 11.28 15.87
N LEU A 365 -18.60 10.99 15.63
CA LEU A 365 -18.08 9.64 15.40
C LEU A 365 -17.55 8.97 16.67
N SER A 366 -17.18 9.76 17.68
CA SER A 366 -16.63 9.30 18.96
C SER A 366 -17.69 8.95 20.01
N GLY A 367 -18.99 9.12 19.71
CA GLY A 367 -20.08 8.72 20.59
C GLY A 367 -20.18 9.50 21.91
N ASN A 368 -19.63 10.73 21.95
CA ASN A 368 -19.81 11.67 23.06
C ASN A 368 -20.95 12.66 22.81
#